data_AF-A0A1U9JL16-F1
#
_entry.id   AF-A0A1U9JL16-F1
#
_cell.length_a   1.000
_cell.length_b   1.000
_cell.length_c   1.000
_cell.angle_alpha   90.00
_cell.angle_beta   90.00
_cell.angle_gamma   90.00
#
_symmetry.space_group_name_H-M   'P 1'
#
loop_
_entity.id
_entity.type
_entity.pdbx_description
1 polymer ?
#
loop_
_entity_poly.entity_id
_entity_poly.type
_entity_poly.pdbx_seq_one_letter_code
_entity_poly.pdbx_strand_id
1 'polypeptide(L)'
;MNLRLITSLLLALGSPLALADTLTLPGQLTGKAVLLNPDDPDYARASVENAVKPAGMGGVYAALVVRLIEDIPVYRMWNGPDEVNAQGNTNRLGGWWSYDAPSGPVTAYRVANEICLSWNKLTWVATCSLKKGAVVAIGPGQSVSAESCGDPTGQEHYPANPTTWQTFVNKPWARTSELECPPQTQDYPADPLNIALPKR
;
A
#
# COMPACT_ATOMS: atom_id res chain seq x y z
N MET A 1 2.45 51.41 -26.42
CA MET A 1 2.66 51.46 -24.96
C MET A 1 1.51 50.70 -24.31
N ASN A 2 1.71 49.42 -23.98
CA ASN A 2 0.75 48.61 -23.20
C ASN A 2 1.53 47.42 -22.62
N LEU A 3 2.01 47.59 -21.39
CA LEU A 3 2.75 46.58 -20.65
C LEU A 3 1.73 45.74 -19.87
N ARG A 4 1.48 44.51 -20.30
CA ARG A 4 0.69 43.54 -19.51
C ARG A 4 1.62 42.91 -18.48
N LEU A 5 1.39 43.21 -17.20
CA LEU A 5 1.96 42.47 -16.09
C LEU A 5 1.42 41.03 -16.14
N ILE A 6 2.33 40.06 -16.30
CA ILE A 6 2.04 38.65 -16.05
C ILE A 6 2.42 38.40 -14.59
N THR A 7 1.41 38.31 -13.73
CA THR A 7 1.58 37.89 -12.34
C THR A 7 1.80 36.38 -12.34
N SER A 8 3.05 35.94 -12.27
CA SER A 8 3.41 34.53 -12.06
C SER A 8 2.96 34.10 -10.67
N LEU A 9 1.86 33.34 -10.61
CA LEU A 9 1.44 32.61 -9.42
C LEU A 9 2.40 31.42 -9.25
N LEU A 10 3.42 31.57 -8.40
CA LEU A 10 4.23 30.43 -7.94
C LEU A 10 3.34 29.54 -7.07
N LEU A 11 2.86 28.42 -7.62
CA LEU A 11 2.42 27.30 -6.79
C LEU A 11 3.65 26.74 -6.08
N ALA A 12 3.66 26.83 -4.76
CA ALA A 12 4.63 26.13 -3.92
C ALA A 12 4.39 24.63 -4.05
N LEU A 13 5.10 23.99 -5.01
CA LEU A 13 5.25 22.55 -5.05
C LEU A 13 6.11 22.16 -3.84
N GLY A 14 5.46 21.83 -2.73
CA GLY A 14 6.12 21.19 -1.61
C GLY A 14 6.87 19.96 -2.13
N SER A 15 8.20 19.97 -2.02
CA SER A 15 9.01 18.86 -2.50
C SER A 15 8.63 17.60 -1.71
N PRO A 16 8.45 16.43 -2.36
CA PRO A 16 8.06 15.19 -1.68
C PRO A 16 9.04 14.79 -0.57
N LEU A 17 10.31 15.21 -0.65
CA LEU A 17 11.31 15.11 0.41
C LEU A 17 10.87 15.79 1.72
N ALA A 18 10.27 16.98 1.65
CA ALA A 18 9.86 17.75 2.83
C ALA A 18 8.64 17.13 3.57
N LEU A 19 7.84 16.32 2.88
CA LEU A 19 6.71 15.60 3.51
C LEU A 19 7.19 14.36 4.28
N ALA A 20 8.21 13.67 3.77
CA ALA A 20 8.80 12.50 4.45
C ALA A 20 9.42 12.87 5.80
N ASP A 21 10.03 14.05 5.92
CA ASP A 21 10.65 14.55 7.16
C ASP A 21 9.64 14.75 8.32
N THR A 22 8.34 14.77 8.03
CA THR A 22 7.28 14.89 9.04
C THR A 22 6.67 13.55 9.45
N LEU A 23 7.01 12.47 8.75
CA LEU A 23 6.46 11.15 9.03
C LEU A 23 7.16 10.51 10.23
N THR A 24 6.36 10.03 11.17
CA THR A 24 6.82 9.20 12.28
C THR A 24 6.38 7.76 12.08
N LEU A 25 7.16 6.79 12.58
CA LEU A 25 6.76 5.38 12.53
C LEU A 25 5.34 5.18 13.10
N PRO A 26 4.50 4.36 12.45
CA PRO A 26 3.17 4.06 12.95
C PRO A 26 3.28 3.18 14.20
N GLY A 27 2.25 3.21 15.05
CA GLY A 27 2.24 2.48 16.33
C GLY A 27 2.53 0.98 16.18
N GLN A 28 2.12 0.39 15.05
CA GLN A 28 2.35 -1.01 14.70
C GLN A 28 3.85 -1.36 14.55
N LEU A 29 4.72 -0.36 14.33
CA LEU A 29 6.16 -0.52 14.13
C LEU A 29 7.02 0.13 15.22
N THR A 30 6.42 0.79 16.21
CA THR A 30 7.14 1.40 17.33
C THR A 30 7.95 0.34 18.08
N GLY A 31 9.28 0.50 18.10
CA GLY A 31 10.20 -0.45 18.73
C GLY A 31 10.40 -1.76 17.96
N LYS A 32 9.91 -1.84 16.72
CA LYS A 32 9.91 -3.07 15.89
C LYS A 32 10.55 -2.88 14.52
N ALA A 33 10.90 -1.65 14.18
CA ALA A 33 11.62 -1.31 12.98
C ALA A 33 12.59 -0.14 13.23
N VAL A 34 13.63 -0.06 12.41
CA VAL A 34 14.58 1.06 12.39
C VAL A 34 14.48 1.78 11.05
N LEU A 35 14.54 3.10 11.05
CA LEU A 35 14.60 3.90 9.84
C LEU A 35 15.96 3.73 9.17
N LEU A 36 15.98 3.55 7.85
CA LEU A 36 17.21 3.53 7.06
C LEU A 36 17.44 4.89 6.42
N ASN A 37 18.69 5.36 6.49
CA ASN A 37 19.13 6.51 5.73
C ASN A 37 19.29 6.14 4.24
N PRO A 38 19.11 7.09 3.30
CA PRO A 38 19.32 6.85 1.87
C PRO A 38 20.70 6.29 1.50
N ASP A 39 21.72 6.55 2.32
CA ASP A 39 23.08 6.04 2.13
C ASP A 39 23.30 4.61 2.66
N ASP A 40 22.31 4.00 3.35
CA ASP A 40 22.39 2.59 3.75
C ASP A 40 22.39 1.70 2.49
N PRO A 41 23.32 0.75 2.36
CA PRO A 41 23.44 -0.10 1.17
C PRO A 41 22.18 -0.92 0.87
N ASP A 42 21.31 -1.17 1.86
CA ASP A 42 20.05 -1.87 1.67
C ASP A 42 18.89 -0.96 1.24
N TYR A 43 19.01 0.36 1.32
CA TYR A 43 17.90 1.31 1.13
C TYR A 43 17.16 1.07 -0.19
N ALA A 44 17.91 0.83 -1.27
CA ALA A 44 17.36 0.59 -2.61
C ALA A 44 16.41 -0.62 -2.70
N ARG A 45 16.50 -1.59 -1.77
CA ARG A 45 15.61 -2.77 -1.72
C ARG A 45 14.15 -2.41 -1.42
N ALA A 46 13.92 -1.26 -0.80
CA ALA A 46 12.58 -0.74 -0.56
C ALA A 46 11.90 -0.24 -1.85
N SER A 47 12.68 0.11 -2.86
CA SER A 47 12.20 0.58 -4.18
C SER A 47 11.14 1.68 -4.05
N VAL A 48 11.48 2.74 -3.31
CA VAL A 48 10.58 3.85 -2.95
C VAL A 48 9.89 4.49 -4.16
N GLU A 49 10.58 4.55 -5.30
CA GLU A 49 10.06 5.06 -6.57
C GLU A 49 8.84 4.28 -7.11
N ASN A 50 8.67 3.02 -6.68
CA ASN A 50 7.52 2.20 -7.02
C ASN A 50 6.37 2.38 -6.02
N ALA A 51 6.67 2.81 -4.78
CA ALA A 51 5.69 3.02 -3.72
C ALA A 51 5.10 4.43 -3.74
N VAL A 52 5.94 5.46 -3.85
CA VAL A 52 5.53 6.86 -3.80
C VAL A 52 5.00 7.29 -5.17
N LYS A 53 3.79 7.83 -5.20
CA LYS A 53 3.15 8.28 -6.44
C LYS A 53 2.51 9.67 -6.31
N PRO A 54 2.33 10.38 -7.44
CA PRO A 54 1.53 11.59 -7.48
C PRO A 54 0.09 11.37 -6.98
N ALA A 55 -0.57 12.46 -6.58
CA ALA A 55 -1.99 12.43 -6.23
C ALA A 55 -2.83 11.84 -7.38
N GLY A 56 -3.79 11.00 -7.02
CA GLY A 56 -4.70 10.36 -7.96
C GLY A 56 -4.17 9.08 -8.61
N MET A 57 -2.99 8.58 -8.24
CA MET A 57 -2.37 7.38 -8.83
C MET A 57 -2.27 6.19 -7.85
N GLY A 58 -2.77 6.33 -6.61
CA GLY A 58 -2.66 5.32 -5.56
C GLY A 58 -1.25 5.18 -4.99
N GLY A 59 -1.00 4.15 -4.19
CA GLY A 59 0.28 3.97 -3.49
C GLY A 59 0.37 4.82 -2.23
N VAL A 60 1.54 5.37 -1.92
CA VAL A 60 1.74 6.27 -0.76
C VAL A 60 2.18 7.66 -1.20
N TYR A 61 1.81 8.70 -0.45
CA TYR A 61 2.17 10.08 -0.85
C TYR A 61 3.60 10.46 -0.42
N ALA A 62 4.13 9.78 0.58
CA ALA A 62 5.50 9.83 1.04
C ALA A 62 5.83 8.50 1.70
N ALA A 63 7.11 8.13 1.75
CA ALA A 63 7.53 6.87 2.33
C ALA A 63 8.71 7.05 3.28
N LEU A 64 8.67 6.30 4.38
CA LEU A 64 9.84 5.96 5.17
C LEU A 64 10.39 4.62 4.68
N VAL A 65 11.71 4.45 4.70
CA VAL A 65 12.32 3.14 4.49
C VAL A 65 12.71 2.58 5.85
N VAL A 66 12.26 1.35 6.11
CA VAL A 66 12.50 0.68 7.38
C VAL A 66 13.14 -0.68 7.20
N ARG A 67 14.00 -1.06 8.14
CA ARG A 67 14.44 -2.44 8.37
C ARG A 67 13.73 -2.99 9.59
N LEU A 68 13.04 -4.12 9.44
CA LEU A 68 12.39 -4.79 10.57
C LEU A 68 13.41 -5.40 11.54
N ILE A 69 13.15 -5.32 12.85
CA ILE A 69 13.99 -5.95 13.88
C ILE A 69 13.32 -7.17 14.55
N GLU A 70 12.05 -7.41 14.24
CA GLU A 70 11.29 -8.62 14.56
C GLU A 70 10.35 -9.01 13.40
N ASP A 71 9.76 -10.19 13.47
CA ASP A 71 8.74 -10.64 12.52
C ASP A 71 7.41 -9.92 12.79
N ILE A 72 6.78 -9.39 11.75
CA ILE A 72 5.54 -8.62 11.84
C ILE A 72 4.44 -9.27 11.01
N PRO A 73 3.25 -9.54 11.57
CA PRO A 73 2.12 -9.98 10.76
C PRO A 73 1.68 -8.85 9.82
N VAL A 74 1.43 -9.20 8.58
CA VAL A 74 0.88 -8.31 7.56
C VAL A 74 -0.26 -8.99 6.85
N TYR A 75 -1.23 -8.19 6.41
CA TYR A 75 -2.48 -8.68 5.87
C TYR A 75 -2.74 -8.11 4.49
N ARG A 76 -3.45 -8.87 3.67
CA ARG A 76 -3.87 -8.43 2.34
C ARG A 76 -5.17 -9.06 1.97
N MET A 77 -6.09 -8.24 1.48
CA MET A 77 -7.23 -8.74 0.74
C MET A 77 -6.87 -8.98 -0.74
N TRP A 78 -7.36 -10.06 -1.32
CA TRP A 78 -7.05 -10.49 -2.69
C TRP A 78 -8.27 -11.13 -3.38
N ASN A 79 -8.15 -11.50 -4.66
CA ASN A 79 -9.27 -11.91 -5.51
C ASN A 79 -9.77 -13.35 -5.25
N GLY A 80 -8.95 -14.19 -4.61
CA GLY A 80 -9.28 -15.59 -4.36
C GLY A 80 -8.66 -16.58 -5.35
N PRO A 81 -8.69 -17.88 -4.99
CA PRO A 81 -8.01 -18.98 -5.68
C PRO A 81 -8.35 -19.09 -7.16
N ASP A 82 -9.61 -18.81 -7.51
CA ASP A 82 -10.15 -19.05 -8.85
C ASP A 82 -9.81 -17.91 -9.83
N GLU A 83 -9.24 -16.82 -9.34
CA GLU A 83 -8.98 -15.59 -10.09
C GLU A 83 -7.49 -15.50 -10.45
N VAL A 84 -7.13 -16.12 -11.57
CA VAL A 84 -5.77 -16.18 -12.09
C VAL A 84 -5.60 -15.34 -13.35
N ASN A 85 -4.41 -14.78 -13.54
CA ASN A 85 -4.02 -14.13 -14.79
C ASN A 85 -3.71 -15.17 -15.89
N ALA A 86 -3.35 -14.70 -17.09
CA ALA A 86 -3.02 -15.56 -18.22
C ALA A 86 -1.84 -16.53 -17.97
N GLN A 87 -1.02 -16.28 -16.95
CA GLN A 87 0.09 -17.14 -16.53
C GLN A 87 -0.29 -18.09 -15.38
N GLY A 88 -1.57 -18.14 -14.99
CA GLY A 88 -2.05 -18.99 -13.90
C GLY A 88 -1.72 -18.46 -12.50
N ASN A 89 -1.29 -17.20 -12.37
CA ASN A 89 -0.93 -16.60 -11.08
C ASN A 89 -2.10 -15.81 -10.50
N THR A 90 -2.33 -15.94 -9.19
CA THR A 90 -3.28 -15.12 -8.44
C THR A 90 -2.66 -13.79 -8.02
N ASN A 91 -3.47 -12.80 -7.63
CA ASN A 91 -2.99 -11.53 -7.08
C ASN A 91 -2.72 -11.58 -5.56
N ARG A 92 -2.62 -12.79 -4.99
CA ARG A 92 -2.36 -13.03 -3.56
C ARG A 92 -1.04 -12.39 -3.11
N LEU A 93 0.04 -12.60 -3.86
CA LEU A 93 1.35 -11.99 -3.58
C LEU A 93 1.52 -10.66 -4.33
N GLY A 94 0.67 -9.68 -3.99
CA GLY A 94 0.82 -8.30 -4.47
C GLY A 94 1.76 -7.47 -3.59
N GLY A 95 2.18 -6.30 -4.06
CA GLY A 95 3.16 -5.48 -3.35
C GLY A 95 2.65 -4.77 -2.10
N TRP A 96 1.33 -4.53 -1.99
CA TRP A 96 0.73 -3.75 -0.90
C TRP A 96 0.12 -4.63 0.18
N TRP A 97 0.46 -4.34 1.44
CA TRP A 97 0.00 -5.04 2.64
C TRP A 97 -0.33 -4.04 3.77
N SER A 98 -1.26 -4.43 4.65
CA SER A 98 -1.62 -3.66 5.85
C SER A 98 -1.01 -4.28 7.11
N TYR A 99 -0.77 -3.44 8.12
CA TYR A 99 -0.35 -3.91 9.45
C TYR A 99 -1.52 -4.31 10.34
N ASP A 100 -2.69 -3.74 10.10
CA ASP A 100 -3.92 -4.08 10.80
C ASP A 100 -4.67 -5.19 10.05
N ALA A 101 -5.23 -6.12 10.82
CA ALA A 101 -6.11 -7.15 10.27
C ALA A 101 -7.35 -6.49 9.63
N PRO A 102 -7.76 -6.91 8.41
CA PRO A 102 -8.95 -6.39 7.76
C PRO A 102 -10.18 -6.59 8.65
N SER A 103 -11.03 -5.56 8.77
CA SER A 103 -12.26 -5.63 9.54
C SER A 103 -13.33 -4.67 8.99
N GLY A 104 -14.58 -4.92 9.37
CA GLY A 104 -15.73 -4.13 8.93
C GLY A 104 -16.16 -4.44 7.48
N PRO A 105 -17.04 -3.60 6.89
CA PRO A 105 -17.52 -3.83 5.52
C PRO A 105 -16.40 -3.66 4.48
N VAL A 106 -16.41 -4.50 3.44
CA VAL A 106 -15.42 -4.46 2.36
C VAL A 106 -15.37 -3.10 1.64
N THR A 107 -16.51 -2.40 1.56
CA THR A 107 -16.61 -1.07 0.95
C THR A 107 -15.86 -0.02 1.76
N ALA A 108 -15.91 -0.08 3.09
CA ALA A 108 -15.15 0.83 3.96
C ALA A 108 -13.65 0.54 3.89
N TYR A 109 -13.26 -0.73 3.91
CA TYR A 109 -11.86 -1.14 3.75
C TYR A 109 -11.27 -0.67 2.42
N ARG A 110 -12.05 -0.76 1.34
CA ARG A 110 -11.67 -0.29 0.01
C ARG A 110 -11.30 1.19 0.00
N VAL A 111 -12.16 2.03 0.58
CA VAL A 111 -11.93 3.48 0.66
C VAL A 111 -10.70 3.76 1.52
N ALA A 112 -10.56 3.10 2.66
CA ALA A 112 -9.47 3.33 3.60
C ALA A 112 -8.07 2.89 3.11
N ASN A 113 -8.01 2.04 2.08
CA ASN A 113 -6.76 1.59 1.46
C ASN A 113 -6.65 2.01 -0.01
N GLU A 114 -7.54 2.91 -0.46
CA GLU A 114 -7.56 3.49 -1.80
C GLU A 114 -7.49 2.45 -2.94
N ILE A 115 -8.25 1.36 -2.81
CA ILE A 115 -8.17 0.22 -3.73
C ILE A 115 -9.24 0.31 -4.81
N CYS A 116 -8.89 0.54 -6.06
CA CYS A 116 -9.86 0.54 -7.16
C CYS A 116 -10.55 -0.83 -7.35
N LEU A 117 -11.81 -0.83 -7.79
CA LEU A 117 -12.62 -2.00 -8.12
C LEU A 117 -11.94 -2.88 -9.17
N SER A 118 -11.30 -2.26 -10.16
CA SER A 118 -10.57 -2.93 -11.23
C SER A 118 -9.25 -3.56 -10.76
N TRP A 119 -8.64 -3.06 -9.68
CA TRP A 119 -7.35 -3.55 -9.18
C TRP A 119 -7.50 -4.81 -8.33
N ASN A 120 -8.57 -4.90 -7.54
CA ASN A 120 -8.77 -6.00 -6.62
C ASN A 120 -10.26 -6.17 -6.25
N LYS A 121 -10.73 -7.42 -6.27
CA LYS A 121 -12.10 -7.80 -5.90
C LYS A 121 -12.31 -7.85 -4.38
N LEU A 122 -11.25 -8.00 -3.59
CA LEU A 122 -11.26 -8.02 -2.13
C LEU A 122 -12.21 -9.08 -1.56
N THR A 123 -12.09 -10.31 -2.05
CA THR A 123 -12.98 -11.43 -1.71
C THR A 123 -12.34 -12.44 -0.77
N TRP A 124 -11.02 -12.42 -0.63
CA TRP A 124 -10.25 -13.31 0.24
C TRP A 124 -9.25 -12.54 1.09
N VAL A 125 -8.89 -13.08 2.25
CA VAL A 125 -7.89 -12.50 3.16
C VAL A 125 -6.71 -13.46 3.29
N ALA A 126 -5.50 -12.93 3.07
CA ALA A 126 -4.24 -13.59 3.35
C ALA A 126 -3.59 -12.95 4.59
N THR A 127 -2.94 -13.77 5.41
CA THR A 127 -2.05 -13.32 6.49
C THR A 127 -0.66 -13.86 6.19
N CYS A 128 0.33 -12.97 6.17
CA CYS A 128 1.74 -13.31 5.98
C CYS A 128 2.59 -12.70 7.10
N SER A 129 3.85 -13.10 7.16
CA SER A 129 4.84 -12.55 8.08
C SER A 129 5.90 -11.80 7.28
N LEU A 130 6.02 -10.50 7.55
CA LEU A 130 7.16 -9.70 7.13
C LEU A 130 8.30 -9.97 8.12
N LYS A 131 9.35 -10.63 7.65
CA LYS A 131 10.40 -11.21 8.49
C LYS A 131 11.36 -10.14 9.02
N LYS A 132 11.96 -10.41 10.17
CA LYS A 132 13.10 -9.66 10.69
C LYS A 132 14.17 -9.48 9.60
N GLY A 133 14.69 -8.27 9.48
CA GLY A 133 15.68 -7.89 8.47
C GLY A 133 15.07 -7.51 7.11
N ALA A 134 13.76 -7.64 6.92
CA ALA A 134 13.09 -7.15 5.73
C ALA A 134 13.24 -5.63 5.61
N VAL A 135 13.51 -5.16 4.39
CA VAL A 135 13.69 -3.73 4.07
C VAL A 135 12.57 -3.25 3.15
N VAL A 136 11.67 -2.44 3.66
CA VAL A 136 10.42 -2.08 2.95
C VAL A 136 10.17 -0.57 2.98
N ALA A 137 9.43 -0.10 1.98
CA ALA A 137 8.88 1.24 1.98
C ALA A 137 7.54 1.20 2.72
N ILE A 138 7.31 2.15 3.63
CA ILE A 138 6.06 2.27 4.38
C ILE A 138 5.55 3.70 4.29
N GLY A 139 4.24 3.86 4.28
CA GLY A 139 3.69 5.20 4.29
C GLY A 139 2.17 5.24 4.33
N PRO A 140 1.62 6.43 4.58
CA PRO A 140 0.20 6.71 4.46
C PRO A 140 -0.27 6.70 3.00
N GLY A 141 -1.51 6.23 2.79
CA GLY A 141 -2.11 6.04 1.47
C GLY A 141 -2.27 7.33 0.65
N GLN A 142 -2.05 7.22 -0.65
CA GLN A 142 -2.25 8.28 -1.65
C GLN A 142 -3.60 8.12 -2.34
N SER A 143 -4.22 9.24 -2.72
CA SER A 143 -5.49 9.24 -3.45
C SER A 143 -5.42 8.48 -4.76
N VAL A 144 -6.57 7.95 -5.18
CA VAL A 144 -6.80 7.42 -6.52
C VAL A 144 -7.87 8.23 -7.23
N SER A 145 -7.70 8.35 -8.54
CA SER A 145 -8.64 9.00 -9.45
C SER A 145 -9.40 7.96 -10.28
N ALA A 146 -10.54 8.36 -10.85
CA ALA A 146 -11.30 7.51 -11.76
C ALA A 146 -10.44 7.05 -12.96
N GLU A 147 -9.56 7.91 -13.46
CA GLU A 147 -8.61 7.58 -14.52
C GLU A 147 -7.67 6.44 -14.09
N SER A 148 -7.04 6.55 -12.91
CA SER A 148 -6.17 5.49 -12.39
C SER A 148 -6.91 4.18 -12.09
N CYS A 149 -8.19 4.28 -11.71
CA CYS A 149 -9.06 3.13 -11.51
C CYS A 149 -9.57 2.52 -12.82
N GLY A 150 -9.38 3.20 -13.97
CA GLY A 150 -9.96 2.78 -15.24
C GLY A 150 -11.49 2.83 -15.24
N ASP A 151 -12.09 3.70 -14.41
CA ASP A 151 -13.54 3.88 -14.33
C ASP A 151 -14.01 4.89 -15.40
N PRO A 152 -14.72 4.44 -16.46
CA PRO A 152 -15.19 5.33 -17.52
C PRO A 152 -16.32 6.26 -17.08
N THR A 153 -16.94 6.04 -15.91
CA THR A 153 -18.03 6.87 -15.39
C THR A 153 -17.54 8.12 -14.67
N GLY A 154 -16.24 8.16 -14.33
CA GLY A 154 -15.64 9.27 -13.60
C GLY A 154 -16.05 9.34 -12.11
N GLN A 155 -16.65 8.28 -11.57
CA GLN A 155 -17.24 8.30 -10.22
C GLN A 155 -16.31 7.70 -9.16
N GLU A 156 -15.49 6.70 -9.51
CA GLU A 156 -14.61 6.03 -8.57
C GLU A 156 -13.41 6.91 -8.22
N HIS A 157 -13.37 7.39 -6.98
CA HIS A 157 -12.24 8.14 -6.44
C HIS A 157 -12.14 7.91 -4.94
N TYR A 158 -10.92 7.85 -4.42
CA TYR A 158 -10.66 7.77 -2.98
C TYR A 158 -9.65 8.85 -2.60
N PRO A 159 -9.88 9.61 -1.51
CA PRO A 159 -8.93 10.60 -1.03
C PRO A 159 -7.67 9.92 -0.47
N ALA A 160 -6.59 10.67 -0.34
CA ALA A 160 -5.43 10.19 0.40
C ALA A 160 -5.81 9.95 1.87
N ASN A 161 -5.25 8.91 2.48
CA ASN A 161 -5.53 8.55 3.86
C ASN A 161 -4.25 8.72 4.71
N PRO A 162 -4.16 9.80 5.51
CA PRO A 162 -2.99 10.05 6.34
C PRO A 162 -2.91 9.15 7.58
N THR A 163 -3.95 8.35 7.86
CA THR A 163 -4.05 7.56 9.09
C THR A 163 -3.76 6.08 8.88
N THR A 164 -4.14 5.53 7.72
CA THR A 164 -3.89 4.12 7.40
C THR A 164 -2.51 3.98 6.75
N TRP A 165 -1.60 3.33 7.48
CA TRP A 165 -0.26 3.03 6.99
C TRP A 165 -0.23 1.69 6.27
N GLN A 166 0.41 1.70 5.11
CA GLN A 166 0.59 0.53 4.26
C GLN A 166 2.09 0.24 4.11
N THR A 167 2.41 -1.02 3.83
CA THR A 167 3.78 -1.43 3.50
C THR A 167 3.84 -1.93 2.07
N PHE A 168 4.89 -1.51 1.38
CA PHE A 168 5.21 -1.92 0.02
C PHE A 168 6.40 -2.87 0.02
N VAL A 169 6.14 -4.07 -0.48
CA VAL A 169 7.16 -5.09 -0.77
C VAL A 169 7.32 -5.15 -2.28
N ASN A 170 8.43 -4.64 -2.82
CA ASN A 170 8.70 -4.75 -4.24
C ASN A 170 8.90 -6.23 -4.64
N LYS A 171 8.22 -6.69 -5.70
CA LYS A 171 8.33 -8.05 -6.25
C LYS A 171 8.33 -9.14 -5.15
N PRO A 172 7.27 -9.22 -4.33
CA PRO A 172 7.24 -10.06 -3.13
C PRO A 172 7.50 -11.55 -3.43
N TRP A 173 7.09 -12.03 -4.61
CA TRP A 173 7.35 -13.40 -5.07
C TRP A 173 8.85 -13.76 -5.18
N ALA A 174 9.72 -12.76 -5.29
CA ALA A 174 11.18 -12.94 -5.34
C ALA A 174 11.85 -12.74 -3.97
N ARG A 175 11.09 -12.43 -2.91
CA ARG A 175 11.59 -12.06 -1.58
C ARG A 175 11.02 -12.99 -0.50
N THR A 176 11.03 -14.29 -0.75
CA THR A 176 10.45 -15.30 0.13
C THR A 176 11.12 -15.41 1.50
N SER A 177 12.36 -14.91 1.64
CA SER A 177 13.03 -14.78 2.94
C SER A 177 12.59 -13.55 3.75
N GLU A 178 11.87 -12.62 3.13
CA GLU A 178 11.42 -11.36 3.76
C GLU A 178 9.91 -11.27 3.92
N LEU A 179 9.16 -11.86 3.00
CA LEU A 179 7.71 -12.00 3.10
C LEU A 179 7.34 -13.47 2.98
N GLU A 180 6.99 -14.06 4.12
CA GLU A 180 6.65 -15.47 4.23
C GLU A 180 5.14 -15.60 4.39
N CYS A 181 4.51 -16.32 3.47
CA CYS A 181 3.07 -16.56 3.51
C CYS A 181 2.82 -18.05 3.73
N PRO A 182 1.92 -18.44 4.65
CA PRO A 182 1.44 -19.81 4.73
C PRO A 182 0.79 -20.28 3.42
N PRO A 183 0.57 -21.59 3.25
CA PRO A 183 -0.18 -22.12 2.11
C PRO A 183 -1.54 -21.42 1.95
N GLN A 184 -1.97 -21.24 0.70
CA GLN A 184 -3.23 -20.58 0.36
C GLN A 184 -4.46 -21.22 1.04
N THR A 185 -4.39 -22.48 1.46
CA THR A 185 -5.45 -23.16 2.22
C THR A 185 -5.68 -22.58 3.61
N GLN A 186 -4.82 -21.70 4.10
CA GLN A 186 -5.00 -20.96 5.35
C GLN A 186 -5.63 -19.58 5.14
N ASP A 187 -5.74 -19.12 3.90
CA ASP A 187 -6.53 -17.93 3.58
C ASP A 187 -8.02 -18.26 3.69
N TYR A 188 -8.86 -17.23 3.86
CA TYR A 188 -10.31 -17.42 3.93
C TYR A 188 -11.07 -16.51 2.97
N PRO A 189 -12.20 -16.97 2.39
CA PRO A 189 -13.13 -16.10 1.69
C PRO A 189 -13.78 -15.16 2.72
N ALA A 190 -13.75 -13.85 2.49
CA ALA A 190 -14.24 -12.85 3.43
C ALA A 190 -15.77 -12.68 3.35
N ASP A 191 -16.43 -12.50 4.50
CA ASP A 191 -17.78 -11.95 4.55
C ASP A 191 -17.74 -10.47 4.14
N PRO A 192 -18.45 -10.03 3.07
CA PRO A 192 -18.39 -8.64 2.60
C PRO A 192 -18.95 -7.63 3.62
N LEU A 193 -19.77 -8.05 4.58
CA LEU A 193 -20.29 -7.18 5.65
C LEU A 193 -19.34 -7.10 6.84
N ASN A 194 -18.49 -8.11 7.03
CA ASN A 194 -17.44 -8.11 8.05
C ASN A 194 -16.24 -8.96 7.61
N ILE A 195 -15.28 -8.31 6.96
CA ILE A 195 -14.12 -8.97 6.34
C ILE A 195 -13.14 -9.59 7.35
N ALA A 196 -13.36 -9.40 8.66
CA ALA A 196 -12.62 -10.12 9.71
C ALA A 196 -13.09 -11.57 9.86
N LEU A 197 -14.24 -11.93 9.29
CA LEU A 197 -14.86 -13.23 9.40
C LEU A 197 -14.85 -13.96 8.06
N PRO A 198 -14.66 -15.30 8.08
CA PRO A 198 -14.94 -16.12 6.91
C PRO A 198 -16.41 -15.99 6.49
N LYS A 199 -16.63 -15.98 5.18
CA LYS A 199 -17.96 -16.06 4.58
C LYS A 199 -18.64 -17.35 5.04
N ARG A 200 -19.83 -17.21 5.62
CA ARG A 200 -20.68 -18.32 6.02
C ARG A 200 -21.49 -18.87 4.86
#